data_AF-A0A661NK42-F1
#
_entry.id   AF-A0A661NK42-F1
#
_cell.length_a   1.000
_cell.length_b   1.000
_cell.length_c   1.000
_cell.angle_alpha   90.00
_cell.angle_beta   90.00
_cell.angle_gamma   90.00
#
_symmetry.space_group_name_H-M   'P 1'
#
loop_
_entity.id
_entity.type
_entity.pdbx_description
1 polymer ?
#
loop_
_entity_poly.entity_id
_entity_poly.type
_entity_poly.pdbx_seq_one_letter_code
_entity_poly.pdbx_strand_id
1 'polypeptide(L)'
;SRSSLFGPTGRPKAVHYLFVVLMVAVGGVAAIMVYRPELLGSFADLGFGPEPSRSGTVAPSARASASAAGSATSSAAPSSVVSPPASASVPALASSAPKTGAGPQDTSACLLPMFHPSTFPSRKPQLDFVCSETHPRRGGTAIREVVIRAGRKTGARVAMREWDQLGWYEMAVFAVARQKCCSEPPPLVKLRGLEACHLSDVLEKLGKASTEANDDVMAKAIDEFQAAIICLIRKGAARSFGQPGRRPKDGAVAVFLKITDRLNEGQGK
;
A
#
# COMPACT_ATOMS: atom_id res chain seq x y z
N SER A 1 37.21 -4.46 14.46
CA SER A 1 36.97 -5.34 15.62
C SER A 1 35.98 -6.43 15.27
N ARG A 2 36.45 -7.66 15.03
CA ARG A 2 35.61 -8.86 14.88
C ARG A 2 35.50 -9.50 16.26
N SER A 3 34.41 -9.23 16.96
CA SER A 3 34.16 -9.84 18.26
C SER A 3 32.77 -10.46 18.28
N SER A 4 32.71 -11.68 18.81
CA SER A 4 31.51 -12.30 19.40
C SER A 4 30.56 -13.10 18.49
N LEU A 5 31.03 -14.21 17.90
CA LEU A 5 30.15 -15.26 17.34
C LEU A 5 29.99 -16.51 18.23
N PHE A 6 30.69 -16.59 19.36
CA PHE A 6 30.64 -17.76 20.24
C PHE A 6 29.82 -17.48 21.49
N GLY A 7 28.69 -18.19 21.64
CA GLY A 7 27.97 -18.31 22.89
C GLY A 7 28.62 -19.35 23.81
N PRO A 8 28.26 -19.37 25.11
CA PRO A 8 28.98 -20.10 26.17
C PRO A 8 28.88 -21.64 26.09
N THR A 9 28.17 -22.20 25.11
CA THR A 9 27.95 -23.66 24.99
C THR A 9 28.68 -24.32 23.82
N GLY A 10 29.59 -23.62 23.13
CA GLY A 10 30.54 -24.23 22.19
C GLY A 10 29.94 -25.00 20.99
N ARG A 11 28.62 -24.96 20.79
CA ARG A 11 27.94 -25.59 19.66
C ARG A 11 27.77 -24.58 18.53
N PRO A 12 28.20 -24.89 17.29
CA PRO A 12 28.07 -23.99 16.16
C PRO A 12 26.58 -23.71 15.87
N LYS A 13 26.17 -22.45 15.95
CA LYS A 13 24.78 -21.98 15.72
C LYS A 13 24.20 -22.46 14.38
N ALA A 14 25.05 -22.75 13.40
CA ALA A 14 24.67 -23.30 12.10
C ALA A 14 23.94 -24.65 12.20
N VAL A 15 24.33 -25.52 13.14
CA VAL A 15 23.73 -26.85 13.30
C VAL A 15 22.33 -26.77 13.88
N HIS A 16 22.10 -25.81 14.79
CA HIS A 16 20.79 -25.61 15.39
C HIS A 16 19.78 -25.05 14.39
N TYR A 17 20.23 -24.15 13.51
CA TYR A 17 19.37 -23.56 12.46
C TYR A 17 19.01 -24.60 11.39
N LEU A 18 19.98 -25.42 10.95
CA LEU A 18 19.73 -26.50 10.00
C LEU A 18 18.71 -27.50 10.55
N PHE A 19 18.81 -27.87 11.84
CA PHE A 19 17.91 -28.83 12.47
C PHE A 19 16.47 -28.29 12.59
N VAL A 20 16.31 -27.01 12.92
CA VAL A 20 14.99 -26.36 12.98
C VAL A 20 14.35 -26.26 11.59
N VAL A 21 15.11 -25.86 10.57
CA VAL A 21 14.61 -25.81 9.18
C VAL A 21 14.19 -27.20 8.69
N LEU A 22 14.97 -28.24 9.00
CA LEU A 22 14.67 -29.61 8.59
C LEU A 22 13.42 -30.16 9.29
N MET A 23 13.23 -29.87 10.58
CA MET A 23 12.02 -30.25 11.32
C MET A 23 10.76 -29.54 10.80
N VAL A 24 10.85 -28.25 10.45
CA VAL A 24 9.72 -27.51 9.86
C VAL A 24 9.38 -28.03 8.46
N ALA A 25 10.38 -28.35 7.63
CA ALA A 25 10.16 -28.90 6.30
C ALA A 25 9.49 -30.29 6.36
N VAL A 26 9.98 -31.19 7.23
CA VAL A 26 9.42 -32.55 7.38
C VAL A 26 8.01 -32.49 7.99
N GLY A 27 7.81 -31.67 9.03
CA GLY A 27 6.51 -31.48 9.66
C GLY A 27 5.46 -30.85 8.72
N GLY A 28 5.87 -29.87 7.91
CA GLY A 28 5.00 -29.24 6.92
C GLY A 28 4.54 -30.20 5.82
N VAL A 29 5.43 -31.04 5.31
CA VAL A 29 5.07 -32.06 4.30
C VAL A 29 4.12 -33.10 4.88
N ALA A 30 4.36 -33.58 6.10
CA ALA A 30 3.47 -34.54 6.75
C ALA A 30 2.07 -33.96 7.02
N ALA A 31 1.98 -32.70 7.46
CA ALA A 31 0.70 -32.02 7.67
C ALA A 31 -0.09 -31.85 6.35
N ILE A 32 0.59 -31.51 5.24
CA ILE A 32 -0.05 -31.41 3.92
C ILE A 32 -0.59 -32.78 3.47
N MET A 33 0.14 -33.87 3.72
CA MET A 33 -0.30 -35.22 3.36
C MET A 33 -1.52 -35.68 4.16
N VAL A 34 -1.66 -35.30 5.44
CA VAL A 34 -2.83 -35.66 6.27
C VAL A 34 -4.05 -34.81 5.94
N TYR A 35 -3.88 -33.51 5.66
CA TYR A 35 -5.02 -32.60 5.49
C TYR A 35 -5.48 -32.43 4.03
N ARG A 36 -4.68 -32.82 3.03
CA ARG A 36 -5.07 -32.76 1.60
C ARG A 36 -4.54 -33.94 0.78
N PRO A 37 -5.14 -35.14 0.93
CA PRO A 37 -4.77 -36.31 0.11
C PRO A 37 -5.05 -36.12 -1.39
N GLU A 38 -5.92 -35.16 -1.79
CA GLU A 38 -6.25 -34.92 -3.21
C GLU A 38 -5.12 -34.27 -4.04
N LEU A 39 -4.07 -33.73 -3.40
CA LEU A 39 -2.95 -33.12 -4.14
C LEU A 39 -1.94 -34.15 -4.69
N LEU A 40 -2.01 -35.41 -4.24
CA LEU A 40 -1.13 -36.48 -4.73
C LEU A 40 -1.67 -37.19 -5.99
N GLY A 41 -2.89 -36.88 -6.42
CA GLY A 41 -3.55 -37.54 -7.57
C GLY A 41 -3.28 -36.95 -8.96
N SER A 42 -2.51 -35.84 -9.08
CA SER A 42 -2.43 -35.07 -10.34
C SER A 42 -1.14 -35.22 -11.16
N PHE A 43 -0.24 -36.15 -10.82
CA PHE A 43 1.02 -36.35 -11.57
C PHE A 43 1.00 -37.55 -12.53
N ALA A 44 -0.10 -38.28 -12.64
CA ALA A 44 -0.19 -39.48 -13.48
C ALA A 44 -0.68 -39.23 -14.92
N ASP A 45 -0.93 -37.97 -15.31
CA ASP A 45 -1.51 -37.66 -16.64
C ASP A 45 -0.66 -36.63 -17.41
N LEU A 46 0.61 -36.97 -17.65
CA LEU A 46 1.41 -36.37 -18.73
C LEU A 46 1.05 -37.08 -20.06
N GLY A 47 -0.23 -36.98 -20.44
CA GLY A 47 -0.72 -37.39 -21.74
C GLY A 47 -0.27 -36.40 -22.82
N PHE A 48 0.67 -36.82 -23.67
CA PHE A 48 0.85 -36.25 -25.00
C PHE A 48 -0.45 -36.47 -25.80
N GLY A 49 -1.27 -35.42 -25.90
CA GLY A 49 -2.51 -35.41 -26.68
C GLY A 49 -2.44 -34.37 -27.82
N PRO A 50 -2.89 -34.71 -29.04
CA PRO A 50 -2.67 -33.91 -30.24
C PRO A 50 -3.52 -32.64 -30.29
N GLU A 51 -2.90 -31.62 -30.84
CA GLU A 51 -3.41 -30.31 -31.23
C GLU A 51 -4.71 -30.38 -32.05
N PRO A 52 -5.83 -29.80 -31.57
CA PRO A 52 -6.94 -29.48 -32.44
C PRO A 52 -6.73 -28.09 -33.05
N SER A 53 -6.39 -28.10 -34.34
CA SER A 53 -6.63 -26.99 -35.26
C SER A 53 -8.05 -26.46 -35.09
N ARG A 54 -8.18 -25.17 -34.77
CA ARG A 54 -9.46 -24.45 -34.92
C ARG A 54 -9.22 -23.08 -35.55
N SER A 55 -9.21 -23.09 -36.87
CA SER A 55 -9.57 -21.94 -37.69
C SER A 55 -10.99 -21.52 -37.33
N GLY A 56 -11.15 -20.27 -36.89
CA GLY A 56 -12.43 -19.69 -36.52
C GLY A 56 -12.46 -18.22 -36.89
N THR A 57 -12.69 -17.95 -38.18
CA THR A 57 -13.08 -16.66 -38.73
C THR A 57 -14.38 -16.20 -38.05
N VAL A 58 -14.36 -15.10 -37.31
CA VAL A 58 -15.58 -14.42 -36.86
C VAL A 58 -15.52 -12.96 -37.28
N ALA A 59 -16.56 -12.58 -38.02
CA ALA A 59 -16.78 -11.33 -38.73
C ALA A 59 -16.88 -10.09 -37.82
N PRO A 60 -16.60 -8.89 -38.36
CA PRO A 60 -16.85 -7.62 -37.68
C PRO A 60 -18.34 -7.28 -37.71
N SER A 61 -18.98 -7.28 -36.53
CA SER A 61 -20.35 -6.79 -36.36
C SER A 61 -20.32 -5.30 -36.06
N ALA A 62 -20.55 -4.49 -37.10
CA ALA A 62 -20.79 -3.07 -36.99
C ALA A 62 -22.18 -2.83 -36.37
N ARG A 63 -22.23 -2.06 -35.28
CA ARG A 63 -23.46 -1.45 -34.79
C ARG A 63 -23.30 0.05 -34.72
N ALA A 64 -23.89 0.71 -35.71
CA ALA A 64 -24.30 2.09 -35.65
C ALA A 64 -25.52 2.23 -34.72
N SER A 65 -25.57 3.30 -33.92
CA SER A 65 -26.79 3.99 -33.42
C SER A 65 -26.33 5.23 -32.64
N ALA A 66 -26.49 6.43 -33.21
CA ALA A 66 -27.62 7.35 -32.99
C ALA A 66 -27.47 8.10 -31.65
N SER A 67 -26.98 9.34 -31.66
CA SER A 67 -27.77 10.57 -31.86
C SER A 67 -28.82 10.79 -30.76
N ALA A 68 -28.49 11.66 -29.80
CA ALA A 68 -29.46 12.38 -28.98
C ALA A 68 -28.85 13.74 -28.61
N ALA A 69 -29.14 14.73 -29.44
CA ALA A 69 -29.07 16.13 -29.09
C ALA A 69 -30.17 16.42 -28.05
N GLY A 70 -29.82 17.09 -26.97
CA GLY A 70 -30.75 17.49 -25.92
C GLY A 70 -30.34 18.82 -25.33
N SER A 71 -30.94 19.89 -25.85
CA SER A 71 -30.85 21.26 -25.36
C SER A 71 -31.70 21.46 -24.09
N ALA A 72 -31.16 22.19 -23.11
CA ALA A 72 -31.87 23.05 -22.14
C ALA A 72 -30.78 23.76 -21.30
N THR A 73 -30.49 25.05 -21.42
CA THR A 73 -31.30 26.26 -21.12
C THR A 73 -31.84 26.30 -19.69
N SER A 74 -31.16 27.06 -18.82
CA SER A 74 -31.70 27.85 -17.69
C SER A 74 -30.53 28.22 -16.76
N SER A 75 -30.47 29.35 -16.09
CA SER A 75 -31.12 30.66 -16.14
C SER A 75 -30.40 31.46 -15.04
N ALA A 76 -30.12 32.73 -15.29
CA ALA A 76 -29.37 33.60 -14.40
C ALA A 76 -30.09 33.86 -13.05
N ALA A 77 -29.31 34.12 -11.99
CA ALA A 77 -29.59 35.20 -11.03
C ALA A 77 -28.33 35.57 -10.20
N PRO A 78 -28.03 36.87 -10.04
CA PRO A 78 -26.95 37.38 -9.20
C PRO A 78 -27.44 37.84 -7.80
N SER A 79 -26.47 38.19 -6.95
CA SER A 79 -26.56 39.04 -5.75
C SER A 79 -26.63 38.33 -4.40
N SER A 80 -25.61 38.55 -3.57
CA SER A 80 -25.74 39.47 -2.43
C SER A 80 -24.38 39.71 -1.77
N VAL A 81 -24.01 41.00 -1.74
CA VAL A 81 -22.94 41.58 -0.95
C VAL A 81 -23.43 41.70 0.49
N VAL A 82 -22.71 41.14 1.45
CA VAL A 82 -22.84 41.49 2.88
C VAL A 82 -21.43 41.52 3.48
N SER A 83 -21.05 42.68 4.00
CA SER A 83 -19.87 42.91 4.85
C SER A 83 -20.32 43.27 6.29
N PRO A 84 -19.39 43.50 7.24
CA PRO A 84 -19.12 42.69 8.43
C PRO A 84 -19.78 43.26 9.71
N PRO A 85 -19.65 42.62 10.88
CA PRO A 85 -18.74 43.23 11.89
C PRO A 85 -18.11 42.26 12.92
N ALA A 86 -17.24 42.87 13.74
CA ALA A 86 -16.88 42.55 15.12
C ALA A 86 -15.55 41.80 15.36
N SER A 87 -14.52 42.62 15.60
CA SER A 87 -13.33 42.31 16.39
C SER A 87 -13.68 41.64 17.72
N ALA A 88 -13.14 40.45 17.93
CA ALA A 88 -13.01 39.83 19.24
C ALA A 88 -11.53 39.65 19.56
N SER A 89 -11.11 40.23 20.68
CA SER A 89 -9.77 40.13 21.25
C SER A 89 -9.45 38.68 21.63
N VAL A 90 -8.44 38.10 21.02
CA VAL A 90 -7.92 36.76 21.36
C VAL A 90 -6.80 36.89 22.40
N PRO A 91 -6.78 36.04 23.46
CA PRO A 91 -5.74 36.05 24.48
C PRO A 91 -4.38 35.62 23.93
N ALA A 92 -3.33 36.18 24.54
CA ALA A 92 -1.93 36.02 24.17
C ALA A 92 -1.51 34.54 24.10
N LEU A 93 -1.03 34.13 22.93
CA LEU A 93 -0.40 32.84 22.71
C LEU A 93 0.87 32.71 23.55
N ALA A 94 0.97 31.63 24.33
CA ALA A 94 2.24 31.11 24.79
C ALA A 94 3.05 30.70 23.56
N SER A 95 3.98 31.57 23.17
CA SER A 95 4.92 31.38 22.06
C SER A 95 5.84 30.20 22.40
N SER A 96 5.41 29.01 22.01
CA SER A 96 6.26 27.82 22.05
C SER A 96 7.34 28.05 21.01
N ALA A 97 8.58 28.23 21.49
CA ALA A 97 9.73 28.44 20.63
C ALA A 97 9.75 27.39 19.52
N PRO A 98 9.87 27.79 18.24
CA PRO A 98 9.96 26.84 17.16
C PRO A 98 11.18 25.96 17.44
N LYS A 99 10.96 24.66 17.66
CA LYS A 99 12.04 23.69 17.62
C LYS A 99 12.71 23.89 16.26
N THR A 100 13.95 24.37 16.30
CA THR A 100 14.84 24.48 15.14
C THR A 100 15.10 23.06 14.63
N GLY A 101 14.13 22.52 13.91
CA GLY A 101 14.13 21.19 13.35
C GLY A 101 15.13 21.12 12.21
N ALA A 102 15.74 19.95 12.07
CA ALA A 102 16.61 19.56 10.98
C ALA A 102 16.16 20.17 9.65
N GLY A 103 17.12 20.63 8.84
CA GLY A 103 16.88 21.24 7.53
C GLY A 103 15.93 20.42 6.65
N PRO A 104 15.36 21.03 5.59
CA PRO A 104 14.31 20.42 4.78
C PRO A 104 14.70 18.99 4.39
N GLN A 105 14.05 18.01 5.00
CA GLN A 105 14.27 16.61 4.65
C GLN A 105 13.85 16.45 3.20
N ASP A 106 14.76 15.92 2.38
CA ASP A 106 14.45 15.52 1.03
C ASP A 106 13.49 14.32 1.09
N THR A 107 12.19 14.61 1.12
CA THR A 107 11.10 13.61 1.17
C THR A 107 11.24 12.61 0.02
N SER A 108 11.69 13.06 -1.15
CA SER A 108 11.89 12.19 -2.31
C SER A 108 13.05 11.22 -2.08
N ALA A 109 14.15 11.65 -1.47
CA ALA A 109 15.25 10.76 -1.05
C ALA A 109 14.80 9.77 0.03
N CYS A 110 14.01 10.21 1.01
CA CYS A 110 13.49 9.34 2.07
C CYS A 110 12.58 8.22 1.54
N LEU A 111 11.74 8.53 0.55
CA LEU A 111 10.76 7.59 -0.01
C LEU A 111 11.34 6.67 -1.09
N LEU A 112 12.40 7.08 -1.78
CA LEU A 112 13.01 6.30 -2.87
C LEU A 112 13.30 4.82 -2.54
N PRO A 113 13.80 4.46 -1.34
CA PRO A 113 14.04 3.08 -0.96
C PRO A 113 12.80 2.18 -1.03
N MET A 114 11.59 2.70 -0.84
CA MET A 114 10.38 1.88 -0.84
C MET A 114 10.08 1.25 -2.21
N PHE A 115 10.67 1.79 -3.29
CA PHE A 115 10.53 1.27 -4.64
C PHE A 115 11.63 0.27 -4.96
N HIS A 116 11.38 -0.57 -5.96
CA HIS A 116 12.43 -1.45 -6.47
C HIS A 116 13.57 -0.59 -7.07
N PRO A 117 14.86 -0.91 -6.87
CA PRO A 117 15.97 -0.08 -7.35
C PRO A 117 15.96 0.15 -8.87
N SER A 118 15.41 -0.80 -9.65
CA SER A 118 15.25 -0.63 -11.10
C SER A 118 14.08 0.28 -11.53
N THR A 119 13.32 0.85 -10.60
CA THR A 119 12.16 1.69 -10.93
C THR A 119 12.60 3.02 -11.54
N PHE A 120 13.62 3.65 -10.96
CA PHE A 120 14.07 5.01 -11.28
C PHE A 120 15.57 5.07 -11.61
N PRO A 121 16.06 4.37 -12.66
CA PRO A 121 17.49 4.25 -12.94
C PRO A 121 18.18 5.59 -13.26
N SER A 122 17.46 6.57 -13.82
CA SER A 122 18.08 7.79 -14.36
C SER A 122 17.48 9.09 -13.82
N ARG A 123 16.27 9.04 -13.25
CA ARG A 123 15.57 10.25 -12.77
C ARG A 123 14.78 9.93 -11.52
N LYS A 124 15.11 10.63 -10.43
CA LYS A 124 14.36 10.58 -9.18
C LYS A 124 12.99 11.24 -9.38
N PRO A 125 11.88 10.62 -8.94
CA PRO A 125 10.56 11.24 -8.98
C PRO A 125 10.46 12.35 -7.93
N GLN A 126 9.57 13.32 -8.15
CA GLN A 126 9.15 14.26 -7.12
C GLN A 126 8.02 13.62 -6.31
N LEU A 127 8.21 13.52 -5.00
CA LEU A 127 7.27 12.89 -4.06
C LEU A 127 6.84 13.84 -2.93
N ASP A 128 7.06 15.14 -3.10
CA ASP A 128 6.79 16.16 -2.07
C ASP A 128 5.29 16.22 -1.71
N PHE A 129 4.42 15.81 -2.63
CA PHE A 129 2.97 15.75 -2.40
C PHE A 129 2.59 14.81 -1.25
N VAL A 130 3.42 13.82 -0.91
CA VAL A 130 3.11 12.79 0.10
C VAL A 130 2.87 13.43 1.46
N CYS A 131 3.67 14.44 1.83
CA CYS A 131 3.52 15.09 3.13
C CYS A 131 2.30 16.02 3.18
N SER A 132 1.94 16.69 2.08
CA SER A 132 0.79 17.61 2.02
C SER A 132 -0.55 16.92 1.77
N GLU A 133 -0.56 15.75 1.13
CA GLU A 133 -1.80 15.01 0.85
C GLU A 133 -2.34 14.39 2.14
N THR A 134 -3.62 14.59 2.41
CA THR A 134 -4.28 14.10 3.64
C THR A 134 -5.31 13.02 3.34
N HIS A 135 -5.70 12.84 2.08
CA HIS A 135 -6.65 11.84 1.68
C HIS A 135 -5.93 10.52 1.33
N PRO A 136 -6.08 9.44 2.12
CA PRO A 136 -5.25 8.24 1.99
C PRO A 136 -5.35 7.56 0.63
N ARG A 137 -6.57 7.49 0.08
CA ARG A 137 -6.82 6.96 -1.28
C ARG A 137 -6.11 7.76 -2.38
N ARG A 138 -6.21 9.10 -2.35
CA ARG A 138 -5.58 9.97 -3.34
C ARG A 138 -4.05 9.85 -3.25
N GLY A 139 -3.52 9.85 -2.04
CA GLY A 139 -2.09 9.64 -1.78
C GLY A 139 -1.56 8.32 -2.36
N GLY A 140 -2.20 7.20 -2.05
CA GLY A 140 -1.81 5.89 -2.60
C GLY A 140 -1.91 5.84 -4.13
N THR A 141 -2.98 6.41 -4.71
CA THR A 141 -3.17 6.49 -6.17
C THR A 141 -2.10 7.34 -6.84
N ALA A 142 -1.78 8.51 -6.27
CA ALA A 142 -0.76 9.40 -6.80
C ALA A 142 0.63 8.75 -6.79
N ILE A 143 0.99 8.00 -5.75
CA ILE A 143 2.24 7.23 -5.76
C ILE A 143 2.23 6.15 -6.86
N ARG A 144 1.12 5.42 -7.00
CA ARG A 144 0.98 4.42 -8.08
C ARG A 144 1.15 5.05 -9.46
N GLU A 145 0.59 6.22 -9.70
CA GLU A 145 0.75 6.94 -10.97
C GLU A 145 2.22 7.32 -11.26
N VAL A 146 2.98 7.70 -10.24
CA VAL A 146 4.42 7.96 -10.36
C VAL A 146 5.16 6.68 -10.81
N VAL A 147 4.82 5.53 -10.22
CA VAL A 147 5.40 4.22 -10.59
C VAL A 147 5.04 3.82 -12.02
N ILE A 148 3.77 3.96 -12.41
CA ILE A 148 3.30 3.66 -13.77
C ILE A 148 4.02 4.57 -14.79
N ARG A 149 4.15 5.86 -14.49
CA ARG A 149 4.84 6.82 -15.35
C ARG A 149 6.31 6.45 -15.55
N ALA A 150 6.99 5.99 -14.50
CA ALA A 150 8.35 5.48 -14.60
C ALA A 150 8.42 4.21 -15.46
N GLY A 151 7.50 3.27 -15.24
CA GLY A 151 7.45 1.99 -15.94
C GLY A 151 7.34 2.10 -17.46
N ARG A 152 6.65 3.14 -17.97
CA ARG A 152 6.55 3.40 -19.42
C ARG A 152 7.88 3.67 -20.10
N LYS A 153 8.88 4.18 -19.37
CA LYS A 153 10.19 4.58 -19.92
C LYS A 153 11.30 3.59 -19.60
N THR A 154 11.27 3.00 -18.41
CA THR A 154 12.41 2.26 -17.85
C THR A 154 12.15 0.76 -17.71
N GLY A 155 10.95 0.29 -18.06
CA GLY A 155 10.59 -1.10 -17.90
C GLY A 155 10.46 -1.52 -16.43
N ALA A 156 9.97 -0.62 -15.55
CA ALA A 156 9.70 -0.86 -14.12
C ALA A 156 8.57 -1.87 -13.85
N ARG A 157 8.55 -2.98 -14.59
CA ARG A 157 7.57 -4.07 -14.52
C ARG A 157 7.47 -4.68 -13.13
N VAL A 158 8.60 -4.76 -12.41
CA VAL A 158 8.65 -5.30 -11.04
C VAL A 158 7.86 -4.39 -10.10
N ALA A 159 8.18 -3.09 -10.06
CA ALA A 159 7.46 -2.14 -9.22
C ALA A 159 5.98 -2.05 -9.63
N MET A 160 5.67 -1.99 -10.93
CA MET A 160 4.27 -1.98 -11.37
C MET A 160 3.48 -3.22 -10.88
N ARG A 161 4.12 -4.41 -10.89
CA ARG A 161 3.50 -5.65 -10.38
C ARG A 161 3.30 -5.61 -8.86
N GLU A 162 4.30 -5.12 -8.12
CA GLU A 162 4.17 -4.94 -6.66
C GLU A 162 3.01 -4.01 -6.35
N TRP A 163 2.92 -2.85 -7.01
CA TRP A 163 1.85 -1.89 -6.79
C TRP A 163 0.47 -2.42 -7.20
N ASP A 164 0.36 -3.21 -8.27
CA ASP A 164 -0.93 -3.83 -8.65
C ASP A 164 -1.41 -4.92 -7.67
N GLN A 165 -0.48 -5.54 -6.94
CA GLN A 165 -0.80 -6.55 -5.92
C GLN A 165 -1.32 -5.95 -4.61
N LEU A 166 -0.97 -4.70 -4.29
CA LEU A 166 -1.34 -4.05 -3.02
C LEU A 166 -2.86 -3.91 -2.86
N GLY A 167 -3.57 -3.44 -3.89
CA GLY A 167 -5.01 -3.16 -3.80
C GLY A 167 -5.33 -2.22 -2.63
N TRP A 168 -6.08 -2.69 -1.64
CA TRP A 168 -6.39 -1.94 -0.42
C TRP A 168 -5.15 -1.41 0.33
N TYR A 169 -4.03 -2.13 0.25
CA TYR A 169 -2.78 -1.77 0.94
C TYR A 169 -2.06 -0.57 0.32
N GLU A 170 -2.48 -0.04 -0.83
CA GLU A 170 -1.93 1.21 -1.37
C GLU A 170 -2.11 2.39 -0.37
N MET A 171 -3.22 2.43 0.36
CA MET A 171 -3.48 3.42 1.40
C MET A 171 -2.57 3.23 2.62
N ALA A 172 -2.28 1.98 2.98
CA ALA A 172 -1.38 1.63 4.07
C ALA A 172 0.06 2.06 3.74
N VAL A 173 0.55 1.78 2.52
CA VAL A 173 1.87 2.25 2.06
C VAL A 173 1.97 3.77 2.14
N PHE A 174 0.92 4.49 1.72
CA PHE A 174 0.89 5.95 1.82
C PHE A 174 0.96 6.44 3.28
N ALA A 175 0.21 5.85 4.21
CA ALA A 175 0.25 6.23 5.62
C ALA A 175 1.63 5.99 6.27
N VAL A 176 2.24 4.84 5.98
CA VAL A 176 3.61 4.50 6.41
C VAL A 176 4.64 5.47 5.85
N ALA A 177 4.57 5.75 4.54
CA ALA A 177 5.43 6.71 3.86
C ALA A 177 5.37 8.10 4.52
N ARG A 178 4.18 8.59 4.84
CA ARG A 178 3.99 9.87 5.54
C ARG A 178 4.62 9.88 6.93
N GLN A 179 4.34 8.85 7.72
CA GLN A 179 4.80 8.82 9.10
C GLN A 179 6.33 8.72 9.21
N LYS A 180 6.99 8.09 8.22
CA LYS A 180 8.45 7.93 8.19
C LYS A 180 9.21 9.10 7.59
N CYS A 181 8.65 9.70 6.54
CA CYS A 181 9.39 10.67 5.71
C CYS A 181 8.95 12.12 5.86
N CYS A 182 7.93 12.38 6.68
CA CYS A 182 7.46 13.72 6.97
C CYS A 182 7.71 14.01 8.44
N SER A 183 8.23 15.21 8.75
CA SER A 183 8.48 15.64 10.14
C SER A 183 7.19 15.71 10.95
N GLU A 184 6.15 16.33 10.40
CA GLU A 184 4.84 16.50 11.04
C GLU A 184 3.73 16.42 9.97
N PRO A 185 3.39 15.21 9.48
CA PRO A 185 2.34 15.07 8.48
C PRO A 185 0.99 15.49 9.08
N PRO A 186 0.18 16.31 8.38
CA PRO A 186 -1.18 16.63 8.83
C PRO A 186 -2.03 15.35 9.01
N PRO A 187 -2.98 15.32 9.95
CA PRO A 187 -3.86 14.16 10.17
C PRO A 187 -4.57 13.72 8.89
N LEU A 188 -4.84 12.41 8.76
CA LEU A 188 -5.56 11.89 7.61
C LEU A 188 -7.03 12.34 7.66
N VAL A 189 -7.56 12.77 6.52
CA VAL A 189 -8.97 13.16 6.44
C VAL A 189 -9.85 11.94 6.70
N LYS A 190 -10.88 12.13 7.54
CA LYS A 190 -11.91 11.13 7.79
C LYS A 190 -12.79 11.01 6.56
N LEU A 191 -12.96 9.79 6.07
CA LEU A 191 -13.77 9.52 4.88
C LEU A 191 -15.24 9.59 5.26
N ARG A 192 -15.94 10.59 4.71
CA ARG A 192 -17.34 10.88 5.01
C ARG A 192 -18.23 9.66 4.75
N GLY A 193 -19.07 9.31 5.72
CA GLY A 193 -20.00 8.18 5.65
C GLY A 193 -19.37 6.82 5.95
N LEU A 194 -18.08 6.78 6.32
CA LEU A 194 -17.31 5.57 6.62
C LEU A 194 -16.65 5.63 8.01
N GLU A 195 -17.06 6.59 8.83
CA GLU A 195 -16.51 6.86 10.16
C GLU A 195 -16.64 5.64 11.08
N ALA A 196 -17.73 4.87 10.94
CA ALA A 196 -17.98 3.65 11.72
C ALA A 196 -16.95 2.53 11.49
N CYS A 197 -16.18 2.57 10.40
CA CYS A 197 -15.13 1.59 10.13
C CYS A 197 -13.74 2.06 10.58
N HIS A 198 -13.61 3.28 11.14
CA HIS A 198 -12.37 3.83 11.72
C HIS A 198 -11.12 3.74 10.82
N LEU A 199 -11.30 3.77 9.48
CA LEU A 199 -10.19 3.51 8.55
C LEU A 199 -9.04 4.51 8.71
N SER A 200 -9.33 5.81 8.86
CA SER A 200 -8.30 6.84 8.99
C SER A 200 -7.50 6.67 10.29
N ASP A 201 -8.18 6.39 11.41
CA ASP A 201 -7.55 6.18 12.71
C ASP A 201 -6.60 4.96 12.66
N VAL A 202 -7.04 3.88 12.02
CA VAL A 202 -6.24 2.65 11.87
C VAL A 202 -5.05 2.85 10.93
N LEU A 203 -5.20 3.64 9.85
CA LEU A 203 -4.09 3.99 8.97
C LEU A 203 -3.03 4.83 9.71
N GLU A 204 -3.43 5.76 10.57
CA GLU A 204 -2.49 6.52 11.41
C GLU A 204 -1.77 5.62 12.41
N LYS A 205 -2.48 4.68 13.05
CA LYS A 205 -1.85 3.67 13.92
C LYS A 205 -0.85 2.81 13.16
N LEU A 206 -1.19 2.35 11.96
CA LEU A 206 -0.30 1.56 11.12
C LEU A 206 0.95 2.35 10.70
N GLY A 207 0.78 3.63 10.37
CA GLY A 207 1.89 4.55 10.14
C GLY A 207 2.82 4.63 11.36
N LYS A 208 2.26 4.85 12.56
CA LYS A 208 3.04 4.92 13.82
C LYS A 208 3.76 3.61 14.13
N ALA A 209 3.06 2.49 14.04
CA ALA A 209 3.62 1.15 14.22
C ALA A 209 4.84 0.92 13.31
N SER A 210 4.84 1.49 12.09
CA SER A 210 5.99 1.36 11.18
C SER A 210 7.27 2.06 11.64
N THR A 211 7.16 3.04 12.53
CA THR A 211 8.30 3.74 13.14
C THR A 211 8.81 3.06 14.40
N GLU A 212 8.03 2.12 14.94
CA GLU A 212 8.40 1.32 16.10
C GLU A 212 9.16 0.08 15.60
N ALA A 213 10.32 -0.22 16.19
CA ALA A 213 11.08 -1.44 15.87
C ALA A 213 10.48 -2.66 16.60
N ASN A 214 9.17 -2.90 16.40
CA ASN A 214 8.42 -3.95 17.08
C ASN A 214 7.43 -4.64 16.11
N ASP A 215 7.75 -5.89 15.75
CA ASP A 215 6.98 -6.68 14.81
C ASP A 215 5.57 -7.02 15.30
N ASP A 216 5.38 -7.20 16.62
CA ASP A 216 4.06 -7.50 17.20
C ASP A 216 3.11 -6.31 17.10
N VAL A 217 3.63 -5.09 17.29
CA VAL A 217 2.85 -3.86 17.13
C VAL A 217 2.46 -3.67 15.66
N MET A 218 3.39 -3.92 14.73
CA MET A 218 3.11 -3.89 13.30
C MET A 218 2.05 -4.94 12.90
N ALA A 219 2.19 -6.19 13.34
CA ALA A 219 1.25 -7.26 13.04
C ALA A 219 -0.17 -6.91 13.53
N LYS A 220 -0.29 -6.43 14.78
CA LYS A 220 -1.57 -5.99 15.34
C LYS A 220 -2.19 -4.84 14.53
N ALA A 221 -1.40 -3.87 14.11
CA ALA A 221 -1.90 -2.76 13.30
C ALA A 221 -2.38 -3.22 11.91
N ILE A 222 -1.73 -4.23 11.31
CA ILE A 222 -2.17 -4.85 10.06
C ILE A 222 -3.51 -5.55 10.25
N ASP A 223 -3.71 -6.28 11.35
CA ASP A 223 -4.97 -6.97 11.65
C ASP A 223 -6.12 -5.97 11.86
N GLU A 224 -5.88 -4.88 12.60
CA GLU A 224 -6.86 -3.79 12.75
C GLU A 224 -7.22 -3.17 11.37
N PHE A 225 -6.24 -3.01 10.49
CA PHE A 225 -6.45 -2.49 9.13
C PHE A 225 -7.29 -3.44 8.27
N GLN A 226 -7.03 -4.74 8.35
CA GLN A 226 -7.85 -5.75 7.66
C GLN A 226 -9.30 -5.74 8.17
N ALA A 227 -9.50 -5.62 9.48
CA ALA A 227 -10.84 -5.52 10.07
C ALA A 227 -11.60 -4.29 9.55
N ALA A 228 -10.93 -3.13 9.45
CA ALA A 228 -11.49 -1.91 8.88
C ALA A 228 -11.89 -2.10 7.40
N ILE A 229 -11.04 -2.74 6.58
CA ILE A 229 -11.37 -3.07 5.18
C ILE A 229 -12.59 -3.99 5.08
N ILE A 230 -12.65 -5.04 5.91
CA ILE A 230 -13.79 -5.97 5.94
C ILE A 230 -15.09 -5.22 6.29
N CYS A 231 -15.04 -4.29 7.25
CA CYS A 231 -16.17 -3.42 7.57
C CYS A 231 -16.63 -2.60 6.33
N LEU A 232 -15.70 -1.98 5.61
CA LEU A 232 -15.99 -1.21 4.39
C LEU A 232 -16.63 -2.06 3.30
N ILE A 233 -16.12 -3.28 3.09
CA ILE A 233 -16.70 -4.22 2.11
C ILE A 233 -18.13 -4.59 2.50
N ARG A 234 -18.38 -4.91 3.79
CA ARG A 234 -19.73 -5.24 4.29
C ARG A 234 -20.71 -4.08 4.17
N LYS A 235 -20.24 -2.84 4.27
CA LYS A 235 -21.03 -1.62 4.06
C LYS A 235 -21.22 -1.25 2.58
N GLY A 236 -20.72 -2.06 1.63
CA GLY A 236 -20.83 -1.80 0.20
C GLY A 236 -19.92 -0.67 -0.31
N ALA A 237 -18.97 -0.21 0.50
CA ALA A 237 -18.15 0.96 0.19
C ALA A 237 -16.99 0.63 -0.78
N ALA A 238 -16.68 -0.63 -1.05
CA ALA A 238 -15.52 -1.04 -1.86
C ALA A 238 -15.41 -0.34 -3.23
N ARG A 239 -16.54 -0.16 -3.94
CA ARG A 239 -16.56 0.51 -5.25
C ARG A 239 -16.14 1.98 -5.15
N SER A 240 -16.46 2.66 -4.06
CA SER A 240 -16.04 4.05 -3.83
C SER A 240 -14.51 4.18 -3.72
N PHE A 241 -13.81 3.08 -3.41
CA PHE A 241 -12.34 3.01 -3.38
C PHE A 241 -11.72 2.52 -4.69
N GLY A 242 -12.53 2.18 -5.71
CA GLY A 242 -12.04 1.52 -6.92
C GLY A 242 -11.55 0.08 -6.67
N GLN A 243 -11.94 -0.52 -5.54
CA GLN A 243 -11.57 -1.87 -5.18
C GLN A 243 -12.70 -2.84 -5.56
N PRO A 244 -12.37 -4.08 -5.96
CA PRO A 244 -13.40 -5.10 -6.07
C PRO A 244 -14.05 -5.28 -4.69
N GLY A 245 -15.35 -5.57 -4.64
CA GLY A 245 -16.09 -5.88 -3.40
C GLY A 245 -15.70 -7.21 -2.76
N ARG A 246 -14.41 -7.56 -2.81
CA ARG A 246 -13.80 -8.80 -2.36
C ARG A 246 -12.72 -8.45 -1.32
N ARG A 247 -12.36 -9.45 -0.51
CA ARG A 247 -11.27 -9.33 0.46
C ARG A 247 -9.96 -8.97 -0.24
N PRO A 248 -8.98 -8.38 0.50
CA PRO A 248 -7.64 -8.15 -0.03
C PRO A 248 -7.06 -9.41 -0.68
N LYS A 249 -6.27 -9.23 -1.76
CA LYS A 249 -5.63 -10.34 -2.49
C LYS A 249 -4.69 -11.11 -1.55
N ASP A 250 -4.64 -12.42 -1.71
CA ASP A 250 -3.60 -13.24 -1.09
C ASP A 250 -2.22 -12.72 -1.53
N GLY A 251 -1.35 -12.44 -0.56
CA GLY A 251 -0.02 -11.87 -0.81
C GLY A 251 0.09 -10.33 -0.78
N ALA A 252 -1.02 -9.58 -0.72
CA ALA A 252 -0.96 -8.11 -0.62
C ALA A 252 -0.21 -7.64 0.65
N VAL A 253 -0.41 -8.35 1.77
CA VAL A 253 0.31 -8.13 3.03
C VAL A 253 1.81 -8.33 2.86
N ALA A 254 2.22 -9.40 2.19
CA ALA A 254 3.64 -9.70 1.96
C ALA A 254 4.32 -8.62 1.12
N VAL A 255 3.63 -8.09 0.09
CA VAL A 255 4.13 -6.97 -0.71
C VAL A 255 4.20 -5.68 0.10
N PHE A 256 3.20 -5.40 0.93
CA PHE A 256 3.19 -4.25 1.84
C PHE A 256 4.36 -4.29 2.83
N LEU A 257 4.59 -5.43 3.48
CA LEU A 257 5.72 -5.63 4.39
C LEU A 257 7.04 -5.44 3.65
N LYS A 258 7.21 -6.06 2.49
CA LYS A 258 8.40 -5.89 1.64
C LYS A 258 8.69 -4.42 1.27
N ILE A 259 7.66 -3.62 0.97
CA ILE A 259 7.81 -2.18 0.71
C ILE A 259 8.26 -1.44 1.98
N THR A 260 7.64 -1.77 3.12
CA THR A 260 7.93 -1.16 4.42
C THR A 260 9.34 -1.49 4.91
N ASP A 261 9.80 -2.72 4.71
CA ASP A 261 11.15 -3.19 5.06
C ASP A 261 12.21 -2.43 4.27
N ARG A 262 12.03 -2.28 2.94
CA ARG A 262 12.94 -1.48 2.12
C ARG A 262 13.00 -0.02 2.58
N LEU A 263 11.88 0.54 3.01
CA LEU A 263 11.83 1.89 3.55
C LEU A 263 12.60 1.99 4.88
N ASN A 264 12.52 0.97 5.75
CA ASN A 264 13.33 0.89 6.98
C ASN A 264 14.83 0.80 6.69
N GLU A 265 15.22 -0.12 5.80
CA GLU A 265 16.63 -0.33 5.43
C GLU A 265 17.27 0.92 4.81
N GLY A 266 16.46 1.74 4.12
CA GLY A 266 16.91 2.99 3.53
C GLY A 266 17.21 4.11 4.54
N GLN A 267 16.65 4.06 5.74
CA GLN A 267 16.87 5.06 6.79
C GLN A 267 18.09 4.75 7.69
N GLY A 268 18.55 3.51 7.71
CA GLY A 268 19.67 3.06 8.54
C GLY A 268 21.05 3.19 7.90
N LYS A 269 21.15 3.83 6.72
CA LYS A 269 22.40 4.05 5.98
C LYS A 269 22.75 5.54 5.96
#